data_AF-A0AAU3UWW7-F1
#
_entry.id   AF-A0AAU3UWW7-F1
#
_cell.length_a   1.000
_cell.length_b   1.000
_cell.length_c   1.000
_cell.angle_alpha   90.00
_cell.angle_beta   90.00
_cell.angle_gamma   90.00
#
_symmetry.space_group_name_H-M   'P 1'
#
loop_
_entity.id
_entity.type
_entity.pdbx_description
1 polymer ?
#
loop_
_entity_poly.entity_id
_entity_poly.type
_entity_poly.pdbx_seq_one_letter_code
_entity_poly.pdbx_strand_id
1 'polypeptide(L)'
;MPALPWITVNAPTTPEVQCMASRLEVKSLRDTPGFLLASMRLWRQARRSPGAIGVALNAELFKRTFWTYSAWTDQAAIYAYAAAEPHKSTIARKRKVMREATFVFFTAPADELPLPWEEVRRRIAAQQAAEQAR
;
A
#
# COMPACT_ATOMS: atom_id res chain seq x y z
N MET A 1 -0.37 11.12 11.91
CA MET A 1 -1.74 10.67 12.23
C MET A 1 -1.65 9.21 12.66
N PRO A 2 -2.59 8.70 13.47
CA PRO A 2 -2.68 7.27 13.72
C PRO A 2 -2.93 6.53 12.39
N ALA A 3 -2.62 5.23 12.36
CA ALA A 3 -2.98 4.37 11.25
C ALA A 3 -4.50 4.45 11.00
N LEU A 4 -4.92 4.60 9.74
CA LEU A 4 -6.31 4.34 9.41
C LEU A 4 -6.60 2.87 9.71
N PRO A 5 -7.75 2.56 10.33
CA PRO A 5 -8.12 1.17 10.60
C PRO A 5 -8.22 0.41 9.28
N TRP A 6 -8.00 -0.91 9.37
CA TRP A 6 -8.29 -1.80 8.26
C TRP A 6 -9.74 -1.64 7.82
N ILE A 7 -9.95 -1.50 6.50
CA ILE A 7 -11.28 -1.53 5.90
C ILE A 7 -11.41 -2.77 5.06
N THR A 8 -12.34 -3.65 5.46
CA THR A 8 -12.81 -4.75 4.64
C THR A 8 -13.66 -4.21 3.49
N VAL A 9 -13.34 -4.64 2.28
CA VAL A 9 -14.02 -4.25 1.03
C VAL A 9 -14.93 -5.37 0.55
N ASN A 10 -14.39 -6.59 0.46
CA ASN A 10 -15.11 -7.81 0.08
C ASN A 10 -14.67 -8.97 0.96
N ALA A 11 -15.52 -9.98 1.09
CA ALA A 11 -15.13 -11.24 1.70
C ALA A 11 -14.16 -11.99 0.76
N PRO A 12 -13.10 -12.61 1.29
CA PRO A 12 -12.25 -13.50 0.50
C PRO A 12 -13.06 -14.71 0.04
N THR A 13 -12.87 -15.13 -1.22
CA THR A 13 -13.51 -16.32 -1.80
C THR A 13 -12.58 -17.53 -1.86
N THR A 14 -11.32 -17.33 -1.47
CA THR A 14 -10.24 -18.33 -1.50
C THR A 14 -9.57 -18.39 -0.11
N PRO A 15 -8.97 -19.54 0.26
CA PRO A 15 -8.27 -19.68 1.54
C PRO A 15 -7.02 -18.79 1.65
N GLU A 16 -6.45 -18.41 0.51
CA GLU A 16 -5.29 -17.52 0.43
C GLU A 16 -5.63 -16.27 -0.36
N VAL A 17 -4.96 -15.18 -0.02
CA VAL A 17 -5.07 -13.88 -0.69
C VAL A 17 -3.69 -13.38 -1.11
N GLN A 18 -3.67 -12.53 -2.14
CA GLN A 18 -2.48 -11.79 -2.50
C GLN A 18 -2.43 -10.46 -1.75
N CYS A 19 -1.37 -10.23 -0.98
CA CYS A 19 -1.13 -8.98 -0.29
C CYS A 19 -0.10 -8.12 -1.03
N MET A 20 -0.27 -6.80 -0.92
CA MET A 20 0.74 -5.79 -1.24
C MET A 20 0.90 -4.87 -0.04
N ALA A 21 2.14 -4.67 0.38
CA ALA A 21 2.51 -3.66 1.36
C ALA A 21 3.61 -2.76 0.83
N SER A 22 3.63 -1.50 1.26
CA SER A 22 4.70 -0.58 0.87
C SER A 22 5.01 0.49 1.90
N ARG A 23 6.25 0.95 1.85
CA ARG A 23 6.75 2.15 2.53
C ARG A 23 7.13 3.17 1.46
N LEU A 24 6.53 4.35 1.55
CA LEU A 24 6.71 5.45 0.60
C LEU A 24 7.20 6.67 1.38
N GLU A 25 8.38 7.16 1.05
CA GLU A 25 8.94 8.34 1.70
C GLU A 25 9.12 9.48 0.71
N VAL A 26 8.58 10.66 1.03
CA VAL A 26 8.73 11.87 0.21
C VAL A 26 9.94 12.71 0.62
N LYS A 27 10.47 13.51 -0.31
CA LYS A 27 11.70 14.31 -0.14
C LYS A 27 11.57 15.36 0.97
N SER A 28 10.43 16.04 1.07
CA SER A 28 10.27 17.15 2.02
C SER A 28 8.89 17.19 2.70
N LEU A 29 8.81 17.94 3.82
CA LEU A 29 7.53 18.16 4.52
C LEU A 29 6.55 18.95 3.66
N ARG A 30 7.05 19.78 2.73
CA ARG A 30 6.23 20.54 1.78
C ARG A 30 5.53 19.64 0.76
N ASP A 31 6.11 18.48 0.44
CA ASP A 31 5.50 17.48 -0.45
C ASP A 31 4.41 16.63 0.24
N THR A 32 4.41 16.62 1.58
CA THR A 32 3.58 15.73 2.40
C THR A 32 2.07 15.97 2.21
N PRO A 33 1.53 17.21 2.22
CA PRO A 33 0.10 17.43 2.03
C PRO A 33 -0.38 16.93 0.66
N GLY A 34 0.36 17.27 -0.40
CA GLY A 34 0.02 16.85 -1.76
C GLY A 34 0.13 15.34 -1.95
N PHE A 35 1.05 14.67 -1.25
CA PHE A 35 1.16 13.22 -1.26
C PHE A 35 0.03 12.55 -0.47
N LEU A 36 -0.31 13.06 0.72
CA LEU A 36 -1.43 12.56 1.52
C LEU A 36 -2.75 12.61 0.74
N LEU A 37 -3.05 13.71 0.05
CA LEU A 37 -4.23 13.84 -0.81
C LEU A 37 -4.25 12.76 -1.91
N ALA A 38 -3.10 12.51 -2.54
CA ALA A 38 -2.97 11.46 -3.53
C ALA A 38 -3.18 10.07 -2.91
N SER A 39 -2.54 9.75 -1.79
CA SER A 39 -2.71 8.49 -1.07
C SER A 39 -4.17 8.25 -0.70
N MET A 40 -4.89 9.25 -0.19
CA MET A 40 -6.31 9.12 0.11
C MET A 40 -7.16 8.88 -1.14
N ARG A 41 -6.86 9.54 -2.27
CA ARG A 41 -7.57 9.31 -3.53
C ARG A 41 -7.35 7.89 -4.05
N LEU A 42 -6.12 7.41 -4.03
CA LEU A 42 -5.77 6.05 -4.47
C LEU A 42 -6.34 4.99 -3.53
N TRP A 43 -6.31 5.23 -2.22
CA TRP A 43 -6.96 4.38 -1.23
C TRP A 43 -8.48 4.27 -1.47
N ARG A 44 -9.17 5.37 -1.79
CA ARG A 44 -10.59 5.35 -2.20
C ARG A 44 -10.84 4.63 -3.52
N GLN A 45 -9.88 4.66 -4.46
CA GLN A 45 -9.97 3.91 -5.71
C GLN A 45 -9.81 2.42 -5.43
N ALA A 46 -8.80 2.01 -4.66
CA ALA A 46 -8.56 0.62 -4.28
C ALA A 46 -9.79 -0.03 -3.63
N ARG A 47 -10.47 0.70 -2.74
CA ARG A 47 -11.73 0.27 -2.10
C ARG A 47 -12.88 -0.04 -3.07
N ARG A 48 -12.79 0.38 -4.33
CA ARG A 48 -13.80 0.16 -5.37
C ARG A 48 -13.24 -0.69 -6.52
N SER A 49 -11.99 -1.13 -6.42
CA SER A 49 -11.35 -1.91 -7.47
C SER A 49 -11.82 -3.37 -7.41
N PRO A 50 -12.06 -4.00 -8.56
CA PRO A 50 -12.30 -5.44 -8.63
C PRO A 50 -11.18 -6.22 -7.92
N GLY A 51 -11.56 -7.25 -7.18
CA GLY A 51 -10.62 -8.13 -6.45
C GLY A 51 -10.06 -7.54 -5.15
N ALA A 52 -10.36 -6.30 -4.76
CA ALA A 52 -9.92 -5.78 -3.47
C ALA A 52 -10.67 -6.45 -2.30
N ILE A 53 -9.93 -6.98 -1.32
CA ILE A 53 -10.47 -7.64 -0.12
C ILE A 53 -10.42 -6.70 1.07
N GLY A 54 -9.31 -5.97 1.23
CA GLY A 54 -9.23 -4.92 2.24
C GLY A 54 -7.99 -4.06 2.12
N VAL A 55 -8.04 -2.90 2.77
CA VAL A 55 -6.99 -1.88 2.67
C VAL A 55 -6.76 -1.16 3.99
N ALA A 56 -5.51 -0.77 4.23
CA ALA A 56 -5.10 0.11 5.33
C ALA A 56 -4.03 1.11 4.85
N LEU A 57 -4.02 2.28 5.49
CA LEU A 57 -3.07 3.36 5.23
C LEU A 57 -2.63 3.95 6.57
N ASN A 58 -1.33 4.02 6.81
CA ASN A 58 -0.75 4.68 7.97
C ASN A 58 0.18 5.81 7.51
N ALA A 59 -0.17 7.04 7.84
CA ALA A 59 0.54 8.24 7.40
C ALA A 59 1.28 8.92 8.57
N GLU A 60 2.59 8.78 8.59
CA GLU A 60 3.51 9.41 9.53
C GLU A 60 3.99 10.75 8.97
N LEU A 61 3.09 11.73 8.91
CA LEU A 61 3.29 13.01 8.20
C LEU A 61 4.60 13.73 8.59
N PHE A 62 4.91 13.82 9.89
CA PHE A 62 6.15 14.44 10.38
C PHE A 62 7.42 13.66 9.99
N LYS A 63 7.29 12.35 9.74
CA LYS A 63 8.36 11.50 9.23
C LYS A 63 8.36 11.42 7.70
N ARG A 64 7.47 12.16 7.01
CA ARG A 64 7.32 12.13 5.54
C ARG A 64 7.07 10.72 4.96
N THR A 65 6.64 9.78 5.81
CA THR A 65 6.55 8.36 5.48
C THR A 65 5.09 7.92 5.46
N PHE A 66 4.74 7.17 4.42
CA PHE A 66 3.42 6.60 4.21
C PHE A 66 3.56 5.09 4.08
N TRP A 67 2.76 4.38 4.85
CA TRP A 67 2.70 2.93 4.84
C TRP A 67 1.36 2.50 4.28
N THR A 68 1.37 1.61 3.29
CA THR A 68 0.14 1.05 2.73
C THR A 68 0.15 -0.46 2.87
N TYR A 69 -1.04 -1.02 3.07
CA TYR A 69 -1.26 -2.45 3.12
C TYR A 69 -2.60 -2.75 2.46
N SER A 70 -2.64 -3.76 1.60
CA SER A 70 -3.85 -4.17 0.91
C SER A 70 -3.83 -5.66 0.62
N ALA A 71 -5.00 -6.28 0.68
CA ALA A 71 -5.23 -7.66 0.30
C ALA A 71 -6.18 -7.73 -0.90
N TRP A 72 -5.93 -8.68 -1.78
CA TRP A 72 -6.57 -8.85 -3.07
C TRP A 72 -6.81 -10.33 -3.35
N THR A 73 -7.78 -10.62 -4.22
CA THR A 73 -8.07 -12.01 -4.66
C THR A 73 -6.87 -12.68 -5.29
N ASP A 74 -6.06 -11.91 -6.03
CA ASP A 74 -4.89 -12.39 -6.75
C ASP A 74 -3.97 -11.24 -7.18
N GLN A 75 -2.81 -11.59 -7.72
CA GLN A 75 -1.81 -10.63 -8.20
C GLN A 75 -2.28 -9.85 -9.44
N ALA A 76 -3.13 -10.43 -10.29
CA ALA A 76 -3.65 -9.75 -11.48
C ALA A 76 -4.59 -8.59 -11.11
N ALA A 77 -5.40 -8.75 -10.05
CA ALA A 77 -6.23 -7.68 -9.50
C ALA A 77 -5.40 -6.48 -9.03
N ILE A 78 -4.26 -6.73 -8.38
CA ILE A 78 -3.33 -5.65 -7.98
C ILE A 78 -2.79 -4.91 -9.21
N TYR A 79 -2.35 -5.64 -10.22
CA TYR A 79 -1.80 -5.03 -11.43
C TYR A 79 -2.86 -4.27 -12.23
N ALA A 80 -4.09 -4.78 -12.29
CA ALA A 80 -5.22 -4.09 -12.90
C ALA A 80 -5.49 -2.75 -12.19
N TYR A 81 -5.49 -2.74 -10.86
CA TYR A 81 -5.60 -1.50 -10.08
C TYR A 81 -4.43 -0.54 -10.33
N ALA A 82 -3.19 -1.02 -10.35
CA ALA A 82 -2.02 -0.20 -10.59
C ALA A 82 -2.02 0.44 -11.99
N ALA A 83 -2.56 -0.26 -12.99
CA ALA A 83 -2.69 0.23 -14.36
C ALA A 83 -3.89 1.16 -14.57
N ALA A 84 -4.90 1.12 -13.71
CA ALA A 84 -6.11 1.92 -13.83
C ALA A 84 -5.89 3.40 -13.46
N GLU A 85 -6.70 4.29 -14.04
CA GLU A 85 -6.76 5.69 -13.63
C GLU A 85 -7.68 5.87 -12.40
N PRO A 86 -7.35 6.78 -11.48
CA PRO A 86 -6.24 7.74 -11.49
C PRO A 86 -4.88 7.19 -11.00
N HIS A 87 -4.74 5.90 -10.66
CA HIS A 87 -3.53 5.34 -10.06
C HIS A 87 -2.29 5.54 -10.92
N LYS A 88 -2.33 5.04 -12.16
CA LYS A 88 -1.21 5.10 -13.10
C LYS A 88 -0.64 6.51 -13.26
N SER A 89 -1.48 7.49 -13.62
CA SER A 89 -1.03 8.87 -13.79
C SER A 89 -0.59 9.53 -12.47
N THR A 90 -1.17 9.13 -11.34
CA THR A 90 -0.78 9.66 -10.02
C THR A 90 0.62 9.19 -9.62
N ILE A 91 0.91 7.89 -9.76
CA ILE A 91 2.26 7.36 -9.50
C ILE A 91 3.28 8.04 -10.41
N ALA A 92 2.97 8.18 -11.71
CA ALA A 92 3.86 8.86 -12.65
C ALA A 92 4.21 10.29 -12.20
N ARG A 93 3.23 11.07 -11.72
CA ARG A 93 3.47 12.43 -11.19
C ARG A 93 4.23 12.41 -9.87
N LYS A 94 3.90 11.50 -8.95
CA LYS A 94 4.46 11.48 -7.59
C LYS A 94 5.90 10.96 -7.51
N ARG A 95 6.40 10.28 -8.55
CA ARG A 95 7.83 9.92 -8.65
C ARG A 95 8.78 11.11 -8.45
N LYS A 96 8.40 12.32 -8.91
CA LYS A 96 9.25 13.52 -8.80
C LYS A 96 9.55 13.95 -7.36
N VAL A 97 8.64 13.66 -6.44
CA VAL A 97 8.72 14.05 -5.01
C VAL A 97 9.10 12.87 -4.10
N MET A 98 9.34 11.69 -4.67
CA MET A 98 9.70 10.49 -3.92
C MET A 98 11.18 10.51 -3.54
N ARG A 99 11.49 10.20 -2.28
CA ARG A 99 12.86 9.94 -1.82
C ARG A 99 13.18 8.45 -1.93
N GLU A 100 12.29 7.62 -1.41
CA GLU A 100 12.47 6.17 -1.36
C GLU A 100 11.10 5.50 -1.43
N ALA A 101 11.03 4.35 -2.07
CA ALA A 101 9.82 3.53 -2.11
C ALA A 101 10.20 2.05 -2.12
N THR A 102 9.66 1.30 -1.17
CA THR A 102 9.84 -0.16 -1.05
C THR A 102 8.46 -0.82 -1.13
N PHE A 103 8.35 -1.86 -1.95
CA PHE A 103 7.12 -2.62 -2.14
C PHE A 103 7.42 -4.10 -1.88
N VAL A 104 6.54 -4.76 -1.14
CA VAL A 104 6.60 -6.21 -0.92
C VAL A 104 5.24 -6.82 -1.28
N PHE A 105 5.30 -7.92 -2.01
CA PHE A 105 4.15 -8.72 -2.41
C PHE A 105 4.30 -10.09 -1.76
N PHE A 106 3.23 -10.59 -1.14
CA PHE A 106 3.25 -11.87 -0.45
C PHE A 106 1.86 -12.47 -0.34
N THR A 107 1.77 -13.79 -0.28
CA THR A 107 0.53 -14.51 0.01
C THR A 107 0.31 -14.57 1.52
N ALA A 108 -0.95 -14.54 1.94
CA ALA A 108 -1.35 -14.77 3.33
C ALA A 108 -2.65 -15.58 3.38
N PRO A 109 -2.87 -16.39 4.43
CA PRO A 109 -4.16 -16.99 4.71
C PRO A 109 -5.24 -15.91 4.88
N ALA A 110 -6.42 -16.15 4.32
CA ALA A 110 -7.52 -15.21 4.31
C ALA A 110 -8.12 -14.98 5.71
N ASP A 111 -8.08 -16.00 6.56
CA ASP A 111 -8.56 -16.01 7.95
C ASP A 111 -7.60 -15.34 8.94
N GLU A 112 -6.34 -15.10 8.54
CA GLU A 112 -5.36 -14.33 9.31
C GLU A 112 -5.43 -12.81 9.05
N LEU A 113 -6.29 -12.35 8.14
CA LEU A 113 -6.42 -10.94 7.83
C LEU A 113 -7.28 -10.18 8.87
N PRO A 114 -6.95 -8.93 9.20
CA PRO A 114 -5.76 -8.20 8.76
C PRO A 114 -4.51 -8.58 9.55
N LEU A 115 -3.36 -8.69 8.86
CA LEU A 115 -2.08 -8.80 9.55
C LEU A 115 -1.80 -7.53 10.38
N PRO A 116 -1.19 -7.67 11.57
CA PRO A 116 -0.81 -6.52 12.39
C PRO A 116 0.26 -5.68 11.69
N TRP A 117 0.26 -4.36 11.96
CA TRP A 117 1.22 -3.44 11.34
C TRP A 117 2.68 -3.79 11.63
N GLU A 118 2.98 -4.42 12.76
CA GLU A 118 4.32 -4.89 13.09
C GLU A 118 4.82 -5.91 12.07
N GLU A 119 3.97 -6.88 11.73
CA GLU A 119 4.27 -7.91 10.73
C GLU A 119 4.43 -7.31 9.32
N VAL A 120 3.51 -6.41 8.95
CA VAL A 120 3.57 -5.69 7.67
C VAL A 120 4.89 -4.91 7.55
N ARG A 121 5.29 -4.19 8.61
CA ARG A 121 6.53 -3.40 8.63
C ARG A 121 7.76 -4.30 8.63
N ARG A 122 7.74 -5.44 9.31
CA ARG A 122 8.81 -6.44 9.30
C ARG A 122 9.09 -6.94 7.88
N ARG A 123 8.04 -7.29 7.13
CA ARG A 123 8.16 -7.72 5.72
C ARG A 123 8.75 -6.64 4.83
N ILE A 124 8.31 -5.38 4.99
CA ILE A 124 8.85 -4.26 4.22
C ILE A 124 10.33 -4.02 4.56
N ALA A 125 10.71 -4.07 5.85
CA ALA A 125 12.09 -3.87 6.27
C ALA A 125 13.02 -4.98 5.73
N ALA A 126 12.57 -6.24 5.73
CA ALA A 126 13.31 -7.35 5.14
C ALA A 126 13.54 -7.15 3.63
N GLN A 127 12.51 -6.69 2.90
CA GLN A 127 12.63 -6.37 1.48
C GLN A 127 13.61 -5.22 1.23
N GLN A 128 13.54 -4.15 2.03
CA GLN A 128 14.43 -2.99 1.92
C GLN A 128 15.90 -3.40 2.15
N ALA A 129 16.16 -4.24 3.15
CA ALA A 129 17.50 -4.77 3.41
C ALA A 129 18.02 -5.63 2.24
N ALA A 130 17.16 -6.48 1.66
CA ALA A 130 17.52 -7.29 0.51
C ALA A 130 17.80 -6.45 -0.76
N GLU A 131 17.10 -5.33 -0.96
CA GLU A 131 17.34 -4.40 -2.06
C GLU A 131 18.67 -3.65 -1.90
N GLN A 132 19.06 -3.31 -0.67
CA GLN A 132 20.31 -2.60 -0.37
C GLN A 132 21.57 -3.49 -0.45
N ALA A 133 21.40 -4.81 -0.35
CA ALA A 133 22.50 -5.77 -0.45
C ALA A 133 22.83 -6.19 -1.89
N ARG A 134 22.09 -5.69 -2.89
CA ARG A 134 22.31 -5.95 -4.33
C ARG A 134 23.16 -4.86 -4.96
#